data_AF-A0A8S2WM87-F1
#
_entry.id   AF-A0A8S2WM87-F1
#
_cell.length_a   1.000
_cell.length_b   1.000
_cell.length_c   1.000
_cell.angle_alpha   90.00
_cell.angle_beta   90.00
_cell.angle_gamma   90.00
#
_symmetry.space_group_name_H-M   'P 1'
#
loop_
_entity.id
_entity.type
_entity.pdbx_description
1 polymer ?
#
loop_
_entity_poly.entity_id
_entity_poly.type
_entity_poly.pdbx_seq_one_letter_code
_entity_poly.pdbx_strand_id
1 'polypeptide(L)' 'MSAARYALFRVDEAPPHTKNWRPQLLAFLNVQRNDEDESYALRHPRVLNFLYQLKA' A
#
# COMPACT_ATOMS: atom_id res chain seq x y z
N MET A 1 8.81 18.24 -16.95
CA MET A 1 9.32 17.72 -15.66
C MET A 1 8.11 17.19 -14.88
N SER A 2 8.06 15.90 -14.52
CA SER A 2 6.90 15.31 -13.83
C SER A 2 6.83 15.73 -12.36
N ALA A 3 5.65 16.09 -11.87
CA ALA A 3 5.40 16.52 -10.48
C ALA A 3 5.79 15.43 -9.45
N ALA A 4 5.56 14.16 -9.77
CA ALA A 4 5.91 13.04 -8.88
C ALA A 4 7.43 12.92 -8.67
N ARG A 5 8.21 13.05 -9.75
CA ARG A 5 9.68 13.01 -9.68
C ARG A 5 10.22 14.18 -8.85
N TYR A 6 9.65 15.36 -9.05
CA TYR A 6 10.02 16.55 -8.28
C TYR A 6 9.68 16.41 -6.79
N ALA A 7 8.54 15.81 -6.45
CA ALA A 7 8.15 15.56 -5.07
C ALA A 7 9.10 14.58 -4.36
N LEU A 8 9.53 13.50 -5.03
CA LEU A 8 10.45 12.51 -4.45
C LEU A 8 11.81 13.09 -4.09
N PHE A 9 12.40 13.93 -4.95
CA PHE A 9 13.69 14.57 -4.67
C PHE A 9 13.70 15.47 -3.43
N ARG A 10 12.51 15.94 -2.99
CA ARG A 10 12.36 16.79 -1.81
C ARG A 10 12.03 16.01 -0.53
N VAL A 11 11.76 14.71 -0.62
CA VAL A 11 11.49 13.87 0.57
C VAL A 11 12.75 13.77 1.44
N ASP A 12 13.94 13.76 0.83
CA ASP A 12 15.22 13.65 1.51
C ASP A 12 15.64 14.93 2.28
N GLU A 13 15.02 16.08 1.97
CA GLU A 13 15.35 17.37 2.60
C GLU A 13 14.66 17.55 3.97
N ALA A 14 13.59 16.78 4.24
CA ALA A 14 12.84 16.86 5.48
C ALA A 14 13.42 15.93 6.57
N PRO A 15 13.21 16.21 7.87
CA PRO A 15 13.59 15.29 8.93
C PRO A 15 12.95 13.91 8.72
N PRO A 16 13.71 12.80 8.86
CA PRO A 16 13.23 11.45 8.54
C PRO A 16 12.09 10.98 9.47
N HIS A 17 12.00 11.58 10.66
CA HIS A 17 10.96 11.32 11.65
C HIS A 17 10.06 12.55 11.83
N THR A 18 8.74 12.34 11.70
CA THR A 18 7.74 13.34 12.06
C THR A 18 7.40 13.24 13.54
N LYS A 19 7.15 14.38 14.21
CA LYS A 19 6.73 14.40 15.63
C LYS A 19 5.34 13.77 15.85
N ASN A 20 4.50 13.75 14.81
CA ASN A 20 3.22 13.07 14.79
C ASN A 20 3.34 11.75 14.02
N TRP A 21 2.95 10.64 14.63
CA TRP A 21 2.96 9.35 13.96
C TRP A 21 1.94 9.34 12.82
N ARG A 22 2.37 8.94 11.62
CA ARG A 22 1.52 8.72 10.45
C ARG A 22 1.74 7.28 10.00
N PRO A 23 0.77 6.36 10.22
CA PRO A 23 0.95 4.96 9.87
C PRO A 23 1.16 4.81 8.36
N GLN A 24 2.24 4.12 8.00
CA GLN A 24 2.48 3.58 6.67
C GLN A 24 2.23 2.07 6.76
N LEU A 25 1.36 1.55 5.90
CA LEU A 25 0.91 0.17 5.95
C LEU A 25 1.59 -0.63 4.84
N LEU A 26 2.27 -1.72 5.19
CA LEU A 26 2.70 -2.76 4.26
C LEU A 26 1.85 -3.99 4.53
N ALA A 27 1.08 -4.43 3.53
CA ALA A 27 0.19 -5.56 3.66
C ALA A 27 0.64 -6.72 2.76
N PHE A 28 0.81 -7.90 3.37
CA PHE A 28 1.06 -9.13 2.64
C PHE A 28 -0.28 -9.78 2.28
N LEU A 29 -0.48 -10.02 0.99
CA LEU A 29 -1.70 -10.62 0.47
C LEU A 29 -1.41 -12.03 0.00
N ASN A 30 -2.14 -12.99 0.57
CA ASN A 30 -2.06 -14.38 0.14
C ASN A 30 -2.95 -14.58 -1.09
N VAL A 31 -2.34 -15.09 -2.15
CA VAL A 31 -3.00 -15.42 -3.41
C VAL A 31 -3.12 -16.93 -3.51
N GLN A 32 -4.28 -17.42 -3.95
CA GLN A 32 -4.56 -18.83 -4.18
C GLN A 32 -4.97 -19.03 -5.63
N ARG A 33 -4.55 -20.17 -6.19
CA ARG A 33 -4.99 -20.59 -7.52
C ARG A 33 -6.42 -21.13 -7.40
N ASN A 34 -7.27 -20.72 -8.33
CA ASN A 34 -8.56 -21.34 -8.57
C ASN A 34 -8.35 -22.44 -9.60
N ASP A 35 -8.66 -23.68 -9.22
CA ASP A 35 -8.47 -24.85 -10.09
C ASP A 35 -9.55 -24.93 -11.18
N GLU A 36 -10.70 -24.28 -11.00
CA GLU A 36 -11.80 -24.27 -11.98
C GLU A 36 -11.54 -23.32 -13.15
N ASP A 37 -10.95 -22.15 -12.88
CA ASP A 37 -10.78 -21.06 -13.86
C ASP A 37 -9.30 -20.77 -14.21
N GLU A 38 -8.38 -21.61 -13.74
CA GLU A 38 -6.91 -21.42 -13.82
C GLU A 38 -6.40 -20.03 -13.39
N SER A 39 -7.20 -19.32 -12.58
CA SER A 39 -6.95 -17.93 -12.20
C SER A 39 -6.34 -17.82 -10.80
N TYR A 40 -5.83 -16.65 -10.47
CA TYR A 40 -5.29 -16.35 -9.14
C TYR A 40 -6.22 -15.36 -8.41
N ALA A 41 -6.68 -15.73 -7.23
CA ALA A 41 -7.56 -14.90 -6.41
C ALA A 41 -6.97 -14.66 -5.02
N LEU A 42 -7.32 -13.53 -4.41
CA LEU A 42 -6.96 -13.24 -3.03
C LEU A 42 -7.71 -14.18 -2.09
N ARG A 43 -7.00 -14.83 -1.18
CA ARG A 43 -7.62 -15.66 -0.14
C ARG A 43 -8.56 -14.85 0.77
N HIS A 44 -8.22 -13.58 0.99
CA HIS A 44 -9.00 -12.68 1.85
C HIS A 44 -9.21 -11.31 1.18
N PRO A 45 -10.16 -11.17 0.23
CA PRO A 45 -10.37 -9.91 -0.50
C PRO A 45 -10.77 -8.74 0.40
N ARG A 46 -11.48 -9.01 1.50
CA ARG A 46 -11.97 -7.98 2.45
C ARG A 46 -10.84 -7.21 3.15
N VAL A 47 -9.63 -7.77 3.19
CA VAL A 47 -8.45 -7.10 3.78
C VAL A 47 -8.16 -5.79 3.03
N LEU A 48 -8.35 -5.75 1.71
CA LEU A 48 -8.15 -4.52 0.93
C LEU A 48 -9.11 -3.39 1.35
N ASN A 49 -10.38 -3.72 1.56
CA ASN A 49 -11.38 -2.76 2.02
C ASN A 49 -11.05 -2.22 3.41
N PHE A 50 -10.60 -3.10 4.31
CA PHE A 50 -10.16 -2.70 5.65
C PHE A 50 -8.94 -1.78 5.60
N LEU A 51 -7.92 -2.10 4.80
CA LEU A 51 -6.72 -1.26 4.67
C LEU A 51 -7.04 0.11 4.09
N TYR A 52 -7.98 0.18 3.14
CA TYR A 52 -8.46 1.43 2.59
C TYR A 52 -9.15 2.29 3.67
N GLN A 53 -10.05 1.71 4.45
CA GLN A 53 -10.74 2.41 5.56
C GLN A 53 -9.77 2.87 6.65
N LEU A 54 -8.74 2.08 6.95
CA LEU A 54 -7.73 2.42 7.95
C LEU A 54 -6.84 3.61 7.50
N LYS A 55 -6.69 3.80 6.19
CA LYS A 55 -5.84 4.85 5.62
C LYS A 55 -6.59 6.15 5.29
N ALA A 56 -7.91 6.07 5.12
CA ALA A 56 -8.82 7.17 4.74
C ALA A 56 -8.73 8.38 5.69
#